data_AF-A0A347ADH1-F1
#
_entry.id   AF-A0A347ADH1-F1
#
_cell.length_a   1.000
_cell.length_b   1.000
_cell.length_c   1.000
_cell.angle_alpha   90.00
_cell.angle_beta   90.00
_cell.angle_gamma   90.00
#
_symmetry.space_group_name_H-M   'P 1'
#
loop_
_entity.id
_entity.type
_entity.pdbx_description
1 polymer ?
#
loop_
_entity_poly.entity_id
_entity_poly.type
_entity_poly.pdbx_seq_one_letter_code
_entity_poly.pdbx_strand_id
1 'polypeptide(L)'
;MQFLKDKEKEQLKELVKACLLEISKLKMDLKKCKEGSDEVGEIEDPEMIGKFKDTQLELERKEVEIIGLQEKLQIKESHISDLKAKLDKERDIAKSLEDKGTFIKKTVEDKDSHIKQLKEDFERDMEDKNQVIAKVREDLEIQIKNLKEKFQNKIEAKDSEIKNVKQKLKEKEKELSGLMEEIEQKNSRVYDLERRSENIDELKNLLEKKELQINKLQKELEDSESEDKGETVAKLESKLVGFNDKINKLEKELSGFNKELKNKNSKITILKKDLLQKENEITSLKENLDEKEKQLKNIPVEKVPTLVNTESDDLKELEEIKKYFELLTAKPKKDLTSFQSQVYQLLPFEEGSTKDLHSQITQIAFKELSYDNFNFILKNLERKDYIKSYKKNEELFWKKQKK
;
A
#
# COMPACT_ATOMS: atom_id res chain seq x y z
N MET A 1 -102.59 98.47 -4.24
CA MET A 1 -104.03 98.82 -4.37
C MET A 1 -104.53 99.76 -3.24
N GLN A 2 -103.67 100.59 -2.61
CA GLN A 2 -104.10 101.43 -1.48
C GLN A 2 -105.04 102.58 -1.92
N PHE A 3 -104.62 103.34 -2.93
CA PHE A 3 -105.20 104.64 -3.34
C PHE A 3 -106.69 104.65 -3.75
N LEU A 4 -107.30 103.51 -4.12
CA LEU A 4 -108.73 103.51 -4.49
C LEU A 4 -109.63 103.63 -3.25
N LYS A 5 -109.28 102.94 -2.15
CA LYS A 5 -110.14 102.86 -0.95
C LYS A 5 -110.28 104.19 -0.22
N ASP A 6 -109.24 105.02 -0.23
CA ASP A 6 -109.31 106.37 0.36
C ASP A 6 -110.18 107.31 -0.48
N LYS A 7 -110.22 107.14 -1.81
CA LYS A 7 -111.05 107.96 -2.70
C LYS A 7 -112.55 107.65 -2.52
N GLU A 8 -112.91 106.37 -2.44
CA GLU A 8 -114.27 105.92 -2.10
C GLU A 8 -114.71 106.44 -0.72
N LYS A 9 -113.81 106.39 0.27
CA LYS A 9 -114.05 106.88 1.63
C LYS A 9 -114.26 108.39 1.69
N GLU A 10 -113.54 109.18 0.89
CA GLU A 10 -113.71 110.62 0.84
C GLU A 10 -115.01 111.03 0.12
N GLN A 11 -115.36 110.35 -0.98
CA GLN A 11 -116.67 110.52 -1.63
C GLN A 11 -117.84 110.20 -0.69
N LEU A 12 -117.71 109.16 0.15
CA LEU A 12 -118.74 108.81 1.13
C LEU A 12 -118.90 109.90 2.22
N LYS A 13 -117.80 110.53 2.66
CA LYS A 13 -117.85 111.70 3.56
C LYS A 13 -118.56 112.90 2.91
N GLU A 14 -118.25 113.21 1.65
CA GLU A 14 -118.87 114.33 0.93
C GLU A 14 -120.38 114.11 0.79
N LEU A 15 -120.82 112.88 0.44
CA LEU A 15 -122.22 112.52 0.34
C LEU A 15 -122.95 112.68 1.68
N VAL A 16 -122.39 112.16 2.79
CA VAL A 16 -122.95 112.35 4.14
C VAL A 16 -123.04 113.83 4.51
N LYS A 17 -122.05 114.65 4.13
CA LYS A 17 -122.02 116.08 4.39
C LYS A 17 -123.10 116.83 3.59
N ALA A 18 -123.36 116.43 2.35
CA ALA A 18 -124.45 116.94 1.52
C ALA A 18 -125.82 116.60 2.14
N CYS A 19 -126.06 115.33 2.50
CA CYS A 19 -127.31 114.93 3.15
C CYS A 19 -127.55 115.66 4.48
N LEU A 20 -126.53 115.91 5.29
CA LEU A 20 -126.65 116.68 6.54
C LEU A 20 -126.99 118.17 6.29
N LEU A 21 -126.47 118.78 5.23
CA LEU A 21 -126.86 120.13 4.81
C LEU A 21 -128.31 120.17 4.32
N GLU A 22 -128.75 119.16 3.58
CA GLU A 22 -130.10 119.06 3.04
C GLU A 22 -131.15 118.81 4.13
N ILE A 23 -130.86 117.94 5.09
CA ILE A 23 -131.66 117.77 6.33
C ILE A 23 -131.72 119.07 7.14
N SER A 24 -130.61 119.82 7.23
CA SER A 24 -130.57 121.10 7.94
C SER A 24 -131.41 122.18 7.23
N LYS A 25 -131.43 122.17 5.89
CA LYS A 25 -132.26 123.05 5.06
C LYS A 25 -133.74 122.70 5.22
N LEU A 26 -134.11 121.41 5.12
CA LEU A 26 -135.46 120.93 5.38
C LEU A 26 -135.94 121.27 6.81
N LYS A 27 -135.07 121.23 7.82
CA LYS A 27 -135.39 121.70 9.18
C LYS A 27 -135.64 123.20 9.26
N MET A 28 -134.91 124.03 8.49
CA MET A 28 -135.16 125.48 8.42
C MET A 28 -136.46 125.81 7.68
N ASP A 29 -136.77 125.09 6.61
CA ASP A 29 -137.99 125.33 5.84
C ASP A 29 -139.23 124.80 6.59
N LEU A 30 -139.15 123.64 7.28
CA LEU A 30 -140.15 123.20 8.27
C LEU A 30 -140.36 124.21 9.41
N LYS A 31 -139.30 124.89 9.85
CA LYS A 31 -139.41 125.95 10.86
C LYS A 31 -140.15 127.17 10.31
N LYS A 32 -139.84 127.64 9.09
CA LYS A 32 -140.59 128.72 8.43
C LYS A 32 -142.07 128.37 8.24
N CYS A 33 -142.40 127.13 7.89
CA CYS A 33 -143.79 126.68 7.79
C CYS A 33 -144.53 126.72 9.14
N LYS A 34 -143.84 126.65 10.28
CA LYS A 34 -144.42 126.83 11.63
C LYS A 34 -144.49 128.28 12.10
N GLU A 35 -143.80 129.21 11.45
CA GLU A 35 -143.77 130.64 11.79
C GLU A 35 -144.70 131.46 10.88
N GLY A 36 -145.70 130.82 10.25
CA GLY A 36 -146.58 131.45 9.26
C GLY A 36 -148.00 130.86 9.16
N SER A 37 -148.54 130.27 10.24
CA SER A 37 -149.85 129.61 10.24
C SER A 37 -150.67 129.85 11.53
N ASP A 38 -150.97 131.11 11.85
CA ASP A 38 -151.90 131.49 12.94
C ASP A 38 -153.34 131.77 12.43
N GLU A 39 -153.62 131.58 11.14
CA GLU A 39 -154.97 131.64 10.56
C GLU A 39 -155.27 130.41 9.67
N VAL A 40 -155.88 129.38 10.26
CA VAL A 40 -156.93 128.50 9.70
C VAL A 40 -157.38 127.57 10.84
N GLY A 41 -158.69 127.36 10.98
CA GLY A 41 -159.28 126.70 12.15
C GLY A 41 -159.25 125.17 12.16
N GLU A 42 -159.96 124.61 13.14
CA GLU A 42 -160.14 123.17 13.36
C GLU A 42 -160.71 122.47 12.10
N ILE A 43 -159.94 121.52 11.53
CA ILE A 43 -160.43 120.56 10.54
C ILE A 43 -160.01 119.17 11.01
N GLU A 44 -160.95 118.45 11.62
CA GLU A 44 -160.78 117.07 12.04
C GLU A 44 -160.91 116.14 10.81
N ASP A 45 -159.80 115.85 10.12
CA ASP A 45 -159.73 114.74 9.14
C ASP A 45 -158.88 113.58 9.71
N PRO A 46 -159.52 112.50 10.19
CA PRO A 46 -158.82 111.35 10.75
C PRO A 46 -157.89 110.62 9.76
N GLU A 47 -158.13 110.71 8.45
CA GLU A 47 -157.39 109.91 7.47
C GLU A 47 -155.95 110.41 7.27
N MET A 48 -155.74 111.73 7.37
CA MET A 48 -154.40 112.33 7.29
C MET A 48 -153.60 112.10 8.59
N ILE A 49 -154.27 112.12 9.75
CA ILE A 49 -153.67 111.81 11.05
C ILE A 49 -153.20 110.35 11.11
N GLY A 50 -154.00 109.41 10.54
CA GLY A 50 -153.60 108.01 10.40
C GLY A 50 -152.29 107.85 9.61
N LYS A 51 -152.24 108.41 8.38
CA LYS A 51 -151.07 108.35 7.50
C LYS A 51 -149.81 108.96 8.12
N PHE A 52 -149.93 110.05 8.89
CA PHE A 52 -148.81 110.63 9.65
C PHE A 52 -148.32 109.70 10.77
N LYS A 53 -149.25 109.03 11.47
CA LYS A 53 -148.92 108.12 12.58
C LYS A 53 -148.31 106.80 12.10
N ASP A 54 -148.74 106.29 10.95
CA ASP A 54 -148.16 105.11 10.30
C ASP A 54 -146.74 105.39 9.81
N THR A 55 -146.50 106.54 9.16
CA THR A 55 -145.16 106.96 8.74
C THR A 55 -144.23 107.28 9.91
N GLN A 56 -144.76 107.77 11.04
CA GLN A 56 -143.99 107.88 12.28
C GLN A 56 -143.61 106.51 12.85
N LEU A 57 -144.53 105.54 12.90
CA LEU A 57 -144.23 104.17 13.34
C LEU A 57 -143.22 103.46 12.42
N GLU A 58 -143.25 103.76 11.12
CA GLU A 58 -142.23 103.26 10.18
C GLU A 58 -140.87 103.94 10.38
N LEU A 59 -140.85 105.26 10.68
CA LEU A 59 -139.62 105.96 11.06
C LEU A 59 -139.00 105.35 12.33
N GLU A 60 -139.77 105.16 13.39
CA GLU A 60 -139.31 104.55 14.64
C GLU A 60 -138.76 103.13 14.43
N ARG A 61 -139.40 102.32 13.57
CA ARG A 61 -138.87 101.02 13.13
C ARG A 61 -137.53 101.14 12.38
N LYS A 62 -137.39 102.15 11.51
CA LYS A 62 -136.14 102.40 10.76
C LYS A 62 -135.03 102.93 11.65
N GLU A 63 -135.33 103.73 12.67
CA GLU A 63 -134.35 104.16 13.68
C GLU A 63 -133.82 102.96 14.49
N VAL A 64 -134.70 102.05 14.94
CA VAL A 64 -134.30 100.79 15.59
C VAL A 64 -133.46 99.90 14.65
N GLU A 65 -133.83 99.81 13.36
CA GLU A 65 -133.05 99.08 12.36
C GLU A 65 -131.65 99.72 12.15
N ILE A 66 -131.56 101.04 12.12
CA ILE A 66 -130.29 101.79 12.01
C ILE A 66 -129.41 101.55 13.24
N ILE A 67 -129.95 101.61 14.47
CA ILE A 67 -129.19 101.33 15.70
C ILE A 67 -128.65 99.89 15.67
N GLY A 68 -129.51 98.92 15.34
CA GLY A 68 -129.13 97.51 15.20
C GLY A 68 -128.19 97.22 14.00
N LEU A 69 -127.97 98.18 13.09
CA LEU A 69 -126.94 98.14 12.05
C LEU A 69 -125.65 98.84 12.52
N GLN A 70 -125.73 99.90 13.32
CA GLN A 70 -124.58 100.58 13.94
C GLN A 70 -123.86 99.66 14.93
N GLU A 71 -124.58 98.92 15.77
CA GLU A 71 -123.98 97.91 16.66
C GLU A 71 -123.24 96.82 15.86
N LYS A 72 -123.86 96.33 14.77
CA LYS A 72 -123.24 95.34 13.87
C LYS A 72 -122.05 95.90 13.09
N LEU A 73 -122.02 97.22 12.83
CA LEU A 73 -120.86 97.91 12.28
C LEU A 73 -119.73 97.93 13.32
N GLN A 74 -119.99 98.39 14.54
CA GLN A 74 -119.02 98.51 15.62
C GLN A 74 -118.38 97.15 15.99
N ILE A 75 -119.19 96.07 16.02
CA ILE A 75 -118.69 94.69 16.22
C ILE A 75 -117.79 94.23 15.06
N LYS A 76 -118.08 94.64 13.83
CA LYS A 76 -117.20 94.36 12.68
C LYS A 76 -115.93 95.21 12.71
N GLU A 77 -116.01 96.46 13.16
CA GLU A 77 -114.84 97.35 13.29
C GLU A 77 -113.87 96.88 14.37
N SER A 78 -114.36 96.43 15.53
CA SER A 78 -113.51 95.80 16.55
C SER A 78 -112.88 94.50 16.05
N HIS A 79 -113.66 93.64 15.38
CA HIS A 79 -113.13 92.42 14.78
C HIS A 79 -112.07 92.69 13.68
N ILE A 80 -112.26 93.73 12.86
CA ILE A 80 -111.26 94.20 11.88
C ILE A 80 -110.00 94.73 12.58
N SER A 81 -110.13 95.35 13.77
CA SER A 81 -108.98 95.78 14.59
C SER A 81 -108.19 94.56 15.11
N ASP A 82 -108.88 93.56 15.65
CA ASP A 82 -108.26 92.31 16.13
C ASP A 82 -107.56 91.53 15.00
N LEU A 83 -108.17 91.49 13.81
CA LEU A 83 -107.59 90.84 12.64
C LEU A 83 -106.32 91.57 12.15
N LYS A 84 -106.29 92.90 12.18
CA LYS A 84 -105.06 93.67 11.90
C LYS A 84 -103.97 93.37 12.93
N ALA A 85 -104.30 93.42 14.23
CA ALA A 85 -103.35 93.14 15.30
C ALA A 85 -102.81 91.70 15.31
N LYS A 86 -103.53 90.75 14.71
CA LYS A 86 -103.02 89.39 14.41
C LYS A 86 -102.12 89.39 13.17
N LEU A 87 -102.56 90.00 12.07
CA LEU A 87 -101.81 90.09 10.82
C LEU A 87 -100.43 90.77 10.99
N ASP A 88 -100.35 91.84 11.80
CA ASP A 88 -99.07 92.50 12.08
C ASP A 88 -98.12 91.61 12.90
N LYS A 89 -98.63 90.81 13.84
CA LYS A 89 -97.83 89.80 14.57
C LYS A 89 -97.36 88.68 13.66
N GLU A 90 -98.22 88.16 12.78
CA GLU A 90 -97.85 87.17 11.77
C GLU A 90 -96.79 87.72 10.81
N ARG A 91 -96.87 89.00 10.45
CA ARG A 91 -95.89 89.68 9.60
C ARG A 91 -94.52 89.83 10.28
N ASP A 92 -94.48 90.12 11.58
CA ASP A 92 -93.23 90.20 12.33
C ASP A 92 -92.61 88.82 12.61
N ILE A 93 -93.45 87.78 12.81
CA ILE A 93 -93.00 86.39 12.82
C ILE A 93 -92.40 86.00 11.47
N ALA A 94 -93.05 86.37 10.35
CA ALA A 94 -92.56 86.08 9.01
C ALA A 94 -91.17 86.70 8.75
N LYS A 95 -90.97 87.99 9.07
CA LYS A 95 -89.63 88.63 9.02
C LYS A 95 -88.61 87.87 9.84
N SER A 96 -88.93 87.54 11.09
CA SER A 96 -88.00 86.81 11.97
C SER A 96 -87.65 85.40 11.48
N LEU A 97 -88.53 84.77 10.69
CA LEU A 97 -88.24 83.50 10.02
C LEU A 97 -87.40 83.69 8.75
N GLU A 98 -87.61 84.79 8.01
CA GLU A 98 -86.79 85.18 6.84
C GLU A 98 -85.35 85.53 7.26
N ASP A 99 -85.17 86.31 8.33
CA ASP A 99 -83.87 86.61 8.94
C ASP A 99 -83.13 85.32 9.39
N LYS A 100 -83.85 84.39 10.03
CA LYS A 100 -83.29 83.09 10.41
C LYS A 100 -82.95 82.23 9.19
N GLY A 101 -83.79 82.27 8.15
CA GLY A 101 -83.58 81.55 6.90
C GLY A 101 -82.32 82.02 6.17
N THR A 102 -82.09 83.34 6.09
CA THR A 102 -80.87 83.90 5.48
C THR A 102 -79.62 83.61 6.31
N PHE A 103 -79.70 83.69 7.64
CA PHE A 103 -78.60 83.30 8.54
C PHE A 103 -78.23 81.81 8.41
N ILE A 104 -79.23 80.91 8.41
CA ILE A 104 -79.02 79.47 8.24
C ILE A 104 -78.43 79.19 6.85
N LYS A 105 -78.96 79.80 5.80
CA LYS A 105 -78.45 79.65 4.42
C LYS A 105 -76.97 80.03 4.35
N LYS A 106 -76.59 81.22 4.85
CA LYS A 106 -75.18 81.64 4.88
C LYS A 106 -74.32 80.66 5.69
N THR A 107 -74.80 80.20 6.85
CA THR A 107 -74.08 79.24 7.70
C THR A 107 -73.85 77.89 6.99
N VAL A 108 -74.75 77.49 6.07
CA VAL A 108 -74.57 76.31 5.21
C VAL A 108 -73.55 76.61 4.11
N GLU A 109 -73.67 77.74 3.40
CA GLU A 109 -72.73 78.15 2.35
C GLU A 109 -71.28 78.27 2.87
N ASP A 110 -71.09 78.89 4.04
CA ASP A 110 -69.80 78.98 4.73
C ASP A 110 -69.24 77.57 5.05
N LYS A 111 -70.08 76.64 5.53
CA LYS A 111 -69.67 75.26 5.86
C LYS A 111 -69.39 74.41 4.64
N ASP A 112 -70.17 74.51 3.58
CA ASP A 112 -69.94 73.79 2.33
C ASP A 112 -68.63 74.23 1.68
N SER A 113 -68.29 75.52 1.77
CA SER A 113 -66.98 76.04 1.33
C SER A 113 -65.82 75.41 2.12
N HIS A 114 -65.96 75.30 3.45
CA HIS A 114 -64.96 74.69 4.32
C HIS A 114 -64.83 73.17 4.09
N ILE A 115 -65.95 72.46 3.89
CA ILE A 115 -65.97 71.03 3.54
C ILE A 115 -65.30 70.80 2.18
N LYS A 116 -65.49 71.70 1.20
CA LYS A 116 -64.80 71.63 -0.10
C LYS A 116 -63.28 71.81 0.06
N GLN A 117 -62.85 72.84 0.79
CA GLN A 117 -61.43 73.05 1.06
C GLN A 117 -60.79 71.85 1.79
N LEU A 118 -61.45 71.33 2.84
CA LEU A 118 -60.93 70.21 3.62
C LEU A 118 -60.76 68.93 2.79
N LYS A 119 -61.60 68.72 1.77
CA LYS A 119 -61.42 67.63 0.79
C LYS A 119 -60.21 67.88 -0.12
N GLU A 120 -60.08 69.08 -0.68
CA GLU A 120 -58.97 69.44 -1.57
C GLU A 120 -57.60 69.36 -0.87
N ASP A 121 -57.54 69.76 0.41
CA ASP A 121 -56.32 69.66 1.23
C ASP A 121 -56.04 68.19 1.64
N PHE A 122 -57.06 67.36 1.90
CA PHE A 122 -56.89 65.92 2.16
C PHE A 122 -56.48 65.13 0.91
N GLU A 123 -57.04 65.43 -0.25
CA GLU A 123 -56.66 64.83 -1.53
C GLU A 123 -55.20 65.16 -1.88
N ARG A 124 -54.74 66.38 -1.61
CA ARG A 124 -53.34 66.79 -1.77
C ARG A 124 -52.40 66.05 -0.82
N ASP A 125 -52.71 66.01 0.47
CA ASP A 125 -51.92 65.29 1.49
C ASP A 125 -51.82 63.79 1.20
N MET A 126 -52.89 63.17 0.69
CA MET A 126 -52.88 61.78 0.25
C MET A 126 -52.00 61.57 -1.00
N GLU A 127 -52.05 62.48 -1.98
CA GLU A 127 -51.21 62.41 -3.18
C GLU A 127 -49.72 62.60 -2.85
N ASP A 128 -49.37 63.61 -2.04
CA ASP A 128 -48.00 63.83 -1.56
C ASP A 128 -47.46 62.59 -0.81
N LYS A 129 -48.28 61.98 0.05
CA LYS A 129 -47.94 60.72 0.74
C LYS A 129 -47.76 59.55 -0.23
N ASN A 130 -48.62 59.40 -1.23
CA ASN A 130 -48.48 58.37 -2.26
C ASN A 130 -47.17 58.53 -3.04
N GLN A 131 -46.78 59.76 -3.40
CA GLN A 131 -45.52 60.04 -4.10
C GLN A 131 -44.28 59.78 -3.22
N VAL A 132 -44.34 60.07 -1.91
CA VAL A 132 -43.28 59.70 -0.96
C VAL A 132 -43.18 58.18 -0.81
N ILE A 133 -44.31 57.47 -0.70
CA ILE A 133 -44.36 56.00 -0.63
C ILE A 133 -43.79 55.38 -1.92
N ALA A 134 -44.07 55.93 -3.10
CA ALA A 134 -43.53 55.47 -4.37
C ALA A 134 -41.99 55.58 -4.41
N LYS A 135 -41.44 56.74 -4.05
CA LYS A 135 -39.98 56.98 -4.01
C LYS A 135 -39.28 56.03 -3.01
N VAL A 136 -39.84 55.87 -1.81
CA VAL A 136 -39.30 54.96 -0.79
C VAL A 136 -39.33 53.50 -1.25
N ARG A 137 -40.33 53.08 -2.04
CA ARG A 137 -40.35 51.73 -2.65
C ARG A 137 -39.24 51.58 -3.69
N GLU A 138 -39.08 52.54 -4.59
CA GLU A 138 -38.02 52.54 -5.61
C GLU A 138 -36.62 52.49 -4.98
N ASP A 139 -36.35 53.32 -3.97
CA ASP A 139 -35.10 53.31 -3.19
C ASP A 139 -34.84 51.94 -2.53
N LEU A 140 -35.87 51.31 -1.95
CA LEU A 140 -35.75 49.99 -1.33
C LEU A 140 -35.54 48.88 -2.37
N GLU A 141 -36.20 48.93 -3.52
CA GLU A 141 -35.98 47.97 -4.62
C GLU A 141 -34.55 48.08 -5.18
N ILE A 142 -34.03 49.30 -5.35
CA ILE A 142 -32.64 49.55 -5.74
C ILE A 142 -31.66 49.02 -4.68
N GLN A 143 -31.90 49.28 -3.40
CA GLN A 143 -31.06 48.76 -2.31
C GLN A 143 -31.06 47.22 -2.25
N ILE A 144 -32.23 46.59 -2.37
CA ILE A 144 -32.37 45.13 -2.41
C ILE A 144 -31.63 44.53 -3.61
N LYS A 145 -31.77 45.14 -4.80
CA LYS A 145 -31.04 44.73 -6.02
C LYS A 145 -29.53 44.81 -5.82
N ASN A 146 -29.02 45.96 -5.34
CA ASN A 146 -27.59 46.19 -5.13
C ASN A 146 -27.00 45.24 -4.07
N LEU A 147 -27.74 44.96 -2.99
CA LEU A 147 -27.34 43.96 -1.99
C LEU A 147 -27.33 42.54 -2.57
N LYS A 148 -28.35 42.16 -3.34
CA LYS A 148 -28.42 40.85 -4.00
C LYS A 148 -27.24 40.63 -4.95
N GLU A 149 -26.92 41.62 -5.78
CA GLU A 149 -25.77 41.58 -6.70
C GLU A 149 -24.43 41.49 -5.94
N LYS A 150 -24.26 42.29 -4.88
CA LYS A 150 -23.08 42.24 -4.00
C LYS A 150 -22.89 40.88 -3.32
N PHE A 151 -23.97 40.21 -2.92
CA PHE A 151 -23.89 38.84 -2.38
C PHE A 151 -23.64 37.80 -3.47
N GLN A 152 -24.29 37.90 -4.63
CA GLN A 152 -24.08 37.02 -5.78
C GLN A 152 -22.60 37.00 -6.21
N ASN A 153 -22.02 38.17 -6.45
CA ASN A 153 -20.61 38.32 -6.84
C ASN A 153 -19.65 37.75 -5.78
N LYS A 154 -20.00 37.84 -4.49
CA LYS A 154 -19.23 37.27 -3.39
C LYS A 154 -19.34 35.75 -3.31
N ILE A 155 -20.50 35.18 -3.65
CA ILE A 155 -20.71 33.72 -3.75
C ILE A 155 -19.89 33.18 -4.92
N GLU A 156 -20.01 33.76 -6.11
CA GLU A 156 -19.29 33.31 -7.31
C GLU A 156 -17.76 33.38 -7.16
N ALA A 157 -17.25 34.42 -6.48
CA ALA A 157 -15.83 34.50 -6.10
C ALA A 157 -15.42 33.37 -5.16
N LYS A 158 -16.26 33.04 -4.16
CA LYS A 158 -15.96 31.94 -3.21
C LYS A 158 -16.11 30.56 -3.82
N ASP A 159 -17.07 30.33 -4.71
CA ASP A 159 -17.16 29.08 -5.48
C ASP A 159 -15.94 28.90 -6.40
N SER A 160 -15.42 29.99 -6.97
CA SER A 160 -14.19 29.98 -7.76
C SER A 160 -12.95 29.65 -6.91
N GLU A 161 -12.82 30.23 -5.71
CA GLU A 161 -11.79 29.85 -4.73
C GLU A 161 -11.91 28.37 -4.32
N ILE A 162 -13.12 27.91 -3.98
CA ILE A 162 -13.40 26.53 -3.56
C ILE A 162 -13.07 25.55 -4.70
N LYS A 163 -13.36 25.90 -5.96
CA LYS A 163 -13.01 25.09 -7.14
C LYS A 163 -11.49 24.95 -7.31
N ASN A 164 -10.75 26.05 -7.13
CA ASN A 164 -9.28 26.07 -7.19
C ASN A 164 -8.67 25.22 -6.04
N VAL A 165 -9.15 25.38 -4.81
CA VAL A 165 -8.71 24.57 -3.66
C VAL A 165 -9.02 23.08 -3.86
N LYS A 166 -10.22 22.73 -4.37
CA LYS A 166 -10.58 21.34 -4.69
C LYS A 166 -9.73 20.74 -5.81
N GLN A 167 -9.26 21.54 -6.78
CA GLN A 167 -8.31 21.08 -7.79
C GLN A 167 -6.93 20.79 -7.16
N LYS A 168 -6.38 21.75 -6.40
CA LYS A 168 -5.07 21.59 -5.74
C LYS A 168 -5.04 20.43 -4.75
N LEU A 169 -6.16 20.16 -4.07
CA LEU A 169 -6.32 19.00 -3.22
C LEU A 169 -6.17 17.70 -4.03
N LYS A 170 -6.88 17.56 -5.16
CA LYS A 170 -6.77 16.40 -6.07
C LYS A 170 -5.38 16.23 -6.70
N GLU A 171 -4.66 17.31 -6.91
CA GLU A 171 -3.27 17.28 -7.37
C GLU A 171 -2.35 16.72 -6.26
N LYS A 172 -2.53 17.15 -5.01
CA LYS A 172 -1.79 16.61 -3.85
C LYS A 172 -2.19 15.19 -3.45
N GLU A 173 -3.45 14.79 -3.60
CA GLU A 173 -3.90 13.41 -3.43
C GLU A 173 -3.18 12.46 -4.40
N LYS A 174 -3.00 12.88 -5.67
CA LYS A 174 -2.23 12.12 -6.67
C LYS A 174 -0.73 12.07 -6.37
N GLU A 175 -0.12 13.19 -5.99
CA GLU A 175 1.30 13.21 -5.57
C GLU A 175 1.53 12.26 -4.39
N LEU A 176 0.64 12.27 -3.39
CA LEU A 176 0.74 11.41 -2.21
C LEU A 176 0.57 9.92 -2.56
N SER A 177 -0.36 9.58 -3.47
CA SER A 177 -0.49 8.21 -4.01
C SER A 177 0.81 7.73 -4.68
N GLY A 178 1.39 8.56 -5.55
CA GLY A 178 2.65 8.21 -6.24
C GLY A 178 3.84 8.06 -5.29
N LEU A 179 3.95 8.91 -4.27
CA LEU A 179 4.96 8.79 -3.22
C LEU A 179 4.75 7.54 -2.36
N MET A 180 3.50 7.13 -2.13
CA MET A 180 3.18 5.91 -1.39
C MET A 180 3.58 4.66 -2.18
N GLU A 181 3.30 4.62 -3.49
CA GLU A 181 3.78 3.58 -4.41
C GLU A 181 5.32 3.52 -4.48
N GLU A 182 6.01 4.68 -4.47
CA GLU A 182 7.48 4.73 -4.46
C GLU A 182 8.06 4.19 -3.13
N ILE A 183 7.39 4.45 -2.00
CA ILE A 183 7.75 3.89 -0.69
C ILE A 183 7.53 2.37 -0.66
N GLU A 184 6.42 1.86 -1.18
CA GLU A 184 6.13 0.43 -1.31
C GLU A 184 7.24 -0.31 -2.11
N GLN A 185 7.64 0.26 -3.25
CA GLN A 185 8.74 -0.24 -4.08
C GLN A 185 10.10 -0.17 -3.36
N LYS A 186 10.38 0.91 -2.63
CA LYS A 186 11.62 1.05 -1.85
C LYS A 186 11.69 0.06 -0.70
N ASN A 187 10.60 -0.14 0.05
CA ASN A 187 10.50 -1.12 1.13
C ASN A 187 10.71 -2.55 0.62
N SER A 188 10.08 -2.88 -0.51
CA SER A 188 10.27 -4.17 -1.20
C SER A 188 11.75 -4.41 -1.56
N ARG A 189 12.43 -3.37 -2.06
CA ARG A 189 13.86 -3.40 -2.39
C ARG A 189 14.78 -3.43 -1.18
N VAL A 190 14.38 -2.86 -0.04
CA VAL A 190 15.13 -2.98 1.23
C VAL A 190 15.09 -4.42 1.72
N TYR A 191 13.91 -5.05 1.75
CA TYR A 191 13.76 -6.46 2.13
C TYR A 191 14.60 -7.40 1.25
N ASP A 192 14.64 -7.16 -0.07
CA ASP A 192 15.48 -7.87 -1.03
C ASP A 192 16.99 -7.69 -0.79
N LEU A 193 17.41 -6.57 -0.18
CA LEU A 193 18.81 -6.27 0.17
C LEU A 193 19.19 -6.83 1.54
N GLU A 194 18.30 -6.77 2.52
CA GLU A 194 18.47 -7.38 3.85
C GLU A 194 18.69 -8.89 3.70
N ARG A 195 17.81 -9.57 2.96
CA ARG A 195 17.95 -11.00 2.64
C ARG A 195 19.25 -11.32 1.89
N ARG A 196 19.77 -10.41 1.06
CA ARG A 196 21.10 -10.59 0.42
C ARG A 196 22.24 -10.42 1.42
N SER A 197 22.11 -9.55 2.42
CA SER A 197 23.10 -9.41 3.50
C SER A 197 23.16 -10.69 4.35
N GLU A 198 22.01 -11.26 4.73
CA GLU A 198 21.94 -12.54 5.45
C GLU A 198 22.69 -13.65 4.70
N ASN A 199 22.39 -13.83 3.40
CA ASN A 199 23.09 -14.79 2.55
C ASN A 199 24.61 -14.51 2.44
N ILE A 200 25.03 -13.24 2.41
CA ILE A 200 26.44 -12.86 2.38
C ILE A 200 27.14 -13.23 3.70
N ASP A 201 26.47 -13.03 4.84
CA ASP A 201 27.03 -13.36 6.14
C ASP A 201 27.05 -14.87 6.40
N GLU A 202 26.06 -15.64 5.91
CA GLU A 202 26.15 -17.12 5.84
C GLU A 202 27.36 -17.58 5.01
N LEU A 203 27.58 -16.96 3.84
CA LEU A 203 28.71 -17.29 2.96
C LEU A 203 30.07 -16.93 3.58
N LYS A 204 30.18 -15.81 4.31
CA LYS A 204 31.38 -15.48 5.11
C LYS A 204 31.65 -16.55 6.17
N ASN A 205 30.62 -16.93 6.94
CA ASN A 205 30.72 -17.96 7.96
C ASN A 205 31.10 -19.34 7.39
N LEU A 206 30.74 -19.64 6.14
CA LEU A 206 31.17 -20.83 5.41
C LEU A 206 32.62 -20.70 4.90
N LEU A 207 33.02 -19.52 4.42
CA LEU A 207 34.38 -19.24 3.96
C LEU A 207 35.40 -19.33 5.10
N GLU A 208 35.14 -18.70 6.24
CA GLU A 208 36.01 -18.76 7.43
C GLU A 208 36.18 -20.21 7.93
N LYS A 209 35.09 -21.00 7.95
CA LYS A 209 35.16 -22.44 8.24
C LYS A 209 36.00 -23.21 7.23
N LYS A 210 36.05 -22.78 5.97
CA LYS A 210 36.89 -23.38 4.92
C LYS A 210 38.34 -22.95 5.01
N GLU A 211 38.63 -21.70 5.32
CA GLU A 211 39.98 -21.21 5.61
C GLU A 211 40.56 -21.93 6.85
N LEU A 212 39.77 -22.10 7.91
CA LEU A 212 40.15 -22.91 9.08
C LEU A 212 40.37 -24.41 8.75
N GLN A 213 39.71 -24.95 7.72
CA GLN A 213 40.01 -26.30 7.22
C GLN A 213 41.28 -26.33 6.36
N ILE A 214 41.50 -25.34 5.50
CA ILE A 214 42.70 -25.22 4.67
C ILE A 214 43.95 -25.05 5.55
N ASN A 215 43.91 -24.14 6.52
CA ASN A 215 45.02 -23.89 7.44
C ASN A 215 45.38 -25.13 8.28
N LYS A 216 44.39 -25.96 8.66
CA LYS A 216 44.63 -27.26 9.30
C LYS A 216 45.29 -28.25 8.36
N LEU A 217 44.74 -28.45 7.16
CA LEU A 217 45.30 -29.36 6.15
C LEU A 217 46.71 -28.94 5.69
N GLN A 218 46.99 -27.64 5.62
CA GLN A 218 48.33 -27.12 5.37
C GLN A 218 49.29 -27.46 6.51
N LYS A 219 48.88 -27.29 7.77
CA LYS A 219 49.72 -27.66 8.91
C LYS A 219 49.93 -29.18 9.00
N GLU A 220 48.88 -29.98 8.81
CA GLU A 220 48.96 -31.44 8.76
C GLU A 220 49.91 -31.92 7.65
N LEU A 221 49.90 -31.25 6.49
CA LEU A 221 50.85 -31.50 5.40
C LEU A 221 52.29 -31.11 5.80
N GLU A 222 52.49 -29.91 6.35
CA GLU A 222 53.80 -29.38 6.76
C GLU A 222 54.43 -30.20 7.91
N ASP A 223 53.63 -30.59 8.90
CA ASP A 223 54.03 -31.52 9.97
C ASP A 223 54.46 -32.87 9.34
N SER A 224 53.67 -33.44 8.41
CA SER A 224 53.97 -34.72 7.75
C SER A 224 55.20 -34.69 6.83
N GLU A 225 55.48 -33.57 6.18
CA GLU A 225 56.70 -33.38 5.39
C GLU A 225 57.95 -33.27 6.27
N SER A 226 57.81 -32.87 7.53
CA SER A 226 58.93 -32.66 8.45
C SER A 226 59.33 -33.93 9.24
N GLU A 227 58.37 -34.69 9.79
CA GLU A 227 58.69 -35.86 10.62
C GLU A 227 59.30 -37.01 9.80
N ASP A 228 58.64 -37.45 8.72
CA ASP A 228 59.10 -38.64 7.98
C ASP A 228 60.41 -38.37 7.22
N LYS A 229 60.56 -37.20 6.59
CA LYS A 229 61.83 -36.84 5.93
C LYS A 229 62.96 -36.66 6.94
N GLY A 230 62.73 -35.99 8.05
CA GLY A 230 63.74 -35.77 9.09
C GLY A 230 64.26 -37.09 9.68
N GLU A 231 63.35 -37.97 10.08
CA GLU A 231 63.72 -39.23 10.72
C GLU A 231 64.30 -40.25 9.71
N THR A 232 63.79 -40.31 8.46
CA THR A 232 64.36 -41.17 7.42
C THR A 232 65.74 -40.71 6.96
N VAL A 233 65.98 -39.40 6.82
CA VAL A 233 67.32 -38.85 6.53
C VAL A 233 68.29 -39.21 7.65
N ALA A 234 67.96 -38.95 8.92
CA ALA A 234 68.83 -39.33 10.04
C ALA A 234 69.11 -40.85 10.10
N LYS A 235 68.11 -41.70 9.81
CA LYS A 235 68.27 -43.16 9.71
C LYS A 235 69.10 -43.59 8.51
N LEU A 236 69.14 -42.83 7.42
CA LEU A 236 69.97 -43.08 6.24
C LEU A 236 71.41 -42.60 6.47
N GLU A 237 71.62 -41.42 7.03
CA GLU A 237 72.93 -40.88 7.40
C GLU A 237 73.64 -41.80 8.40
N SER A 238 72.92 -42.25 9.44
CA SER A 238 73.43 -43.26 10.40
C SER A 238 73.92 -44.54 9.71
N LYS A 239 73.15 -45.06 8.74
CA LYS A 239 73.55 -46.23 7.93
C LYS A 239 74.75 -45.92 7.03
N LEU A 240 74.81 -44.73 6.45
CA LEU A 240 75.87 -44.30 5.54
C LEU A 240 77.21 -44.17 6.27
N VAL A 241 77.22 -43.60 7.48
CA VAL A 241 78.38 -43.62 8.40
C VAL A 241 78.78 -45.06 8.72
N GLY A 242 77.83 -45.92 9.10
CA GLY A 242 78.10 -47.33 9.39
C GLY A 242 78.60 -48.17 8.20
N PHE A 243 78.27 -47.78 6.96
CA PHE A 243 78.86 -48.36 5.74
C PHE A 243 80.26 -47.79 5.47
N ASN A 244 80.48 -46.49 5.67
CA ASN A 244 81.79 -45.87 5.54
C ASN A 244 82.82 -46.50 6.49
N ASP A 245 82.43 -46.80 7.74
CA ASP A 245 83.28 -47.55 8.69
C ASP A 245 83.61 -48.99 8.25
N LYS A 246 82.73 -49.64 7.47
CA LYS A 246 83.02 -50.94 6.86
C LYS A 246 83.98 -50.82 5.67
N ILE A 247 83.81 -49.79 4.83
CA ILE A 247 84.72 -49.49 3.73
C ILE A 247 86.13 -49.21 4.28
N ASN A 248 86.26 -48.33 5.28
CA ASN A 248 87.52 -48.03 5.96
C ASN A 248 88.22 -49.26 6.59
N LYS A 249 87.48 -50.31 6.94
CA LYS A 249 88.04 -51.59 7.43
C LYS A 249 88.52 -52.47 6.25
N LEU A 250 87.68 -52.64 5.23
CA LEU A 250 88.01 -53.41 4.02
C LEU A 250 89.21 -52.80 3.26
N GLU A 251 89.34 -51.47 3.24
CA GLU A 251 90.51 -50.78 2.66
C GLU A 251 91.79 -51.06 3.46
N LYS A 252 91.71 -51.11 4.80
CA LYS A 252 92.85 -51.49 5.65
C LYS A 252 93.25 -52.95 5.40
N GLU A 253 92.29 -53.85 5.29
CA GLU A 253 92.51 -55.26 4.97
C GLU A 253 93.14 -55.43 3.57
N LEU A 254 92.61 -54.75 2.55
CA LEU A 254 93.21 -54.67 1.21
C LEU A 254 94.64 -54.12 1.24
N SER A 255 94.92 -53.10 2.05
CA SER A 255 96.27 -52.56 2.21
C SER A 255 97.23 -53.58 2.87
N GLY A 256 96.71 -54.46 3.73
CA GLY A 256 97.43 -55.58 4.32
C GLY A 256 97.75 -56.66 3.29
N PHE A 257 96.71 -57.17 2.59
CA PHE A 257 96.88 -58.17 1.54
C PHE A 257 97.81 -57.69 0.41
N ASN A 258 97.76 -56.42 0.02
CA ASN A 258 98.65 -55.87 -1.01
C ASN A 258 100.13 -55.83 -0.54
N LYS A 259 100.39 -55.55 0.75
CA LYS A 259 101.73 -55.69 1.34
C LYS A 259 102.21 -57.15 1.36
N GLU A 260 101.33 -58.10 1.69
CA GLU A 260 101.67 -59.53 1.59
C GLU A 260 101.96 -59.96 0.16
N LEU A 261 101.15 -59.53 -0.81
CA LEU A 261 101.29 -59.89 -2.21
C LEU A 261 102.62 -59.33 -2.76
N LYS A 262 103.00 -58.11 -2.38
CA LYS A 262 104.33 -57.53 -2.67
C LYS A 262 105.47 -58.35 -2.07
N ASN A 263 105.32 -58.87 -0.85
CA ASN A 263 106.30 -59.75 -0.19
C ASN A 263 106.34 -61.19 -0.77
N LYS A 264 105.22 -61.69 -1.30
CA LYS A 264 105.16 -62.97 -2.04
C LYS A 264 105.83 -62.81 -3.42
N ASN A 265 105.59 -61.71 -4.12
CA ASN A 265 106.25 -61.39 -5.39
C ASN A 265 107.77 -61.21 -5.26
N SER A 266 108.27 -60.55 -4.21
CA SER A 266 109.72 -60.43 -4.01
C SER A 266 110.40 -61.80 -3.77
N LYS A 267 109.74 -62.71 -3.03
CA LYS A 267 110.19 -64.11 -2.90
C LYS A 267 110.17 -64.86 -4.24
N ILE A 268 109.14 -64.69 -5.06
CA ILE A 268 109.05 -65.30 -6.41
C ILE A 268 110.19 -64.80 -7.31
N THR A 269 110.55 -63.51 -7.24
CA THR A 269 111.69 -62.96 -8.00
C THR A 269 113.03 -63.56 -7.58
N ILE A 270 113.23 -63.81 -6.28
CA ILE A 270 114.43 -64.51 -5.76
C ILE A 270 114.46 -65.95 -6.27
N LEU A 271 113.37 -66.71 -6.10
CA LEU A 271 113.28 -68.10 -6.55
C LEU A 271 113.47 -68.24 -8.08
N LYS A 272 112.99 -67.29 -8.89
CA LYS A 272 113.26 -67.26 -10.33
C LYS A 272 114.74 -67.05 -10.65
N LYS A 273 115.47 -66.27 -9.85
CA LYS A 273 116.92 -66.06 -10.02
C LYS A 273 117.70 -67.31 -9.65
N ASP A 274 117.34 -67.96 -8.55
CA ASP A 274 117.98 -69.21 -8.09
C ASP A 274 117.75 -70.35 -9.09
N LEU A 275 116.54 -70.42 -9.68
CA LEU A 275 116.21 -71.39 -10.73
C LEU A 275 117.04 -71.16 -12.00
N LEU A 276 117.18 -69.91 -12.47
CA LEU A 276 118.03 -69.57 -13.60
C LEU A 276 119.51 -69.92 -13.35
N GLN A 277 119.98 -69.77 -12.10
CA GLN A 277 121.33 -70.20 -11.72
C GLN A 277 121.48 -71.74 -11.79
N LYS A 278 120.46 -72.51 -11.42
CA LYS A 278 120.46 -73.98 -11.55
C LYS A 278 120.32 -74.45 -13.01
N GLU A 279 119.60 -73.74 -13.85
CA GLU A 279 119.57 -74.00 -15.30
C GLU A 279 120.97 -73.83 -15.93
N ASN A 280 121.73 -72.81 -15.50
CA ASN A 280 123.11 -72.59 -15.94
C ASN A 280 124.10 -73.64 -15.41
N GLU A 281 123.92 -74.13 -14.17
CA GLU A 281 124.71 -75.29 -13.70
C GLU A 281 124.42 -76.55 -14.55
N ILE A 282 123.16 -76.75 -14.96
CA ILE A 282 122.75 -77.89 -15.80
C ILE A 282 123.32 -77.80 -17.22
N THR A 283 123.47 -76.62 -17.83
CA THR A 283 124.13 -76.49 -19.14
C THR A 283 125.62 -76.81 -19.05
N SER A 284 126.35 -76.26 -18.07
CA SER A 284 127.77 -76.60 -17.88
C SER A 284 128.02 -78.09 -17.57
N LEU A 285 127.08 -78.76 -16.89
CA LEU A 285 127.15 -80.21 -16.65
C LEU A 285 126.87 -81.03 -17.93
N LYS A 286 126.03 -80.53 -18.85
CA LYS A 286 125.79 -81.19 -20.15
C LYS A 286 126.99 -81.10 -21.09
N GLU A 287 127.66 -79.95 -21.15
CA GLU A 287 128.86 -79.77 -21.99
C GLU A 287 130.01 -80.70 -21.56
N ASN A 288 130.16 -80.93 -20.25
CA ASN A 288 131.11 -81.91 -19.70
C ASN A 288 130.73 -83.38 -20.00
N LEU A 289 129.47 -83.66 -20.34
CA LEU A 289 128.99 -85.00 -20.71
C LEU A 289 129.38 -85.35 -22.16
N ASP A 290 129.16 -84.41 -23.09
CA ASP A 290 129.44 -84.58 -24.52
C ASP A 290 130.93 -84.80 -24.83
N GLU A 291 131.85 -84.19 -24.06
CA GLU A 291 133.29 -84.49 -24.20
C GLU A 291 133.64 -85.91 -23.75
N LYS A 292 132.90 -86.49 -22.80
CA LYS A 292 133.15 -87.84 -22.28
C LYS A 292 132.55 -88.93 -23.15
N GLU A 293 131.38 -88.71 -23.76
CA GLU A 293 130.75 -89.72 -24.64
C GLU A 293 131.62 -90.10 -25.86
N LYS A 294 132.41 -89.16 -26.39
CA LYS A 294 133.31 -89.43 -27.53
C LYS A 294 134.51 -90.33 -27.19
N GLN A 295 134.81 -90.57 -25.91
CA GLN A 295 135.98 -91.35 -25.48
C GLN A 295 135.68 -92.82 -25.17
N LEU A 296 134.42 -93.27 -25.23
CA LEU A 296 133.98 -94.48 -24.50
C LEU A 296 133.10 -95.49 -25.27
N LYS A 297 133.17 -95.53 -26.61
CA LYS A 297 132.49 -96.58 -27.41
C LYS A 297 133.37 -97.84 -27.59
N ASN A 298 133.45 -98.67 -26.54
CA ASN A 298 133.97 -100.04 -26.64
C ASN A 298 133.40 -101.00 -25.56
N ILE A 299 132.20 -101.54 -25.82
CA ILE A 299 131.60 -102.75 -25.21
C ILE A 299 131.20 -102.62 -23.67
N PRO A 300 130.54 -103.59 -22.96
CA PRO A 300 129.11 -103.43 -22.59
C PRO A 300 128.63 -103.76 -21.13
N VAL A 301 127.29 -103.63 -20.88
CA VAL A 301 126.38 -104.35 -19.91
C VAL A 301 125.69 -103.58 -18.72
N GLU A 302 124.37 -103.29 -18.87
CA GLU A 302 123.25 -103.19 -17.85
C GLU A 302 123.15 -101.98 -16.83
N LYS A 303 122.03 -101.65 -16.08
CA LYS A 303 120.69 -102.27 -15.79
C LYS A 303 119.50 -101.26 -15.47
N VAL A 304 118.44 -101.68 -14.72
CA VAL A 304 117.05 -101.12 -14.44
C VAL A 304 116.81 -100.45 -13.03
N PRO A 305 115.60 -100.03 -12.47
CA PRO A 305 114.17 -99.80 -12.96
C PRO A 305 113.23 -98.65 -12.31
N THR A 306 112.04 -98.36 -12.92
CA THR A 306 110.69 -97.87 -12.35
C THR A 306 110.45 -96.41 -11.82
N LEU A 307 109.25 -95.81 -11.50
CA LEU A 307 107.77 -96.17 -11.36
C LEU A 307 106.75 -94.98 -11.68
N VAL A 308 105.43 -94.97 -11.26
CA VAL A 308 104.23 -94.36 -11.98
C VAL A 308 102.92 -93.93 -11.15
N ASN A 309 102.01 -93.06 -11.72
CA ASN A 309 100.52 -92.76 -11.50
C ASN A 309 99.99 -91.87 -10.30
N THR A 310 98.74 -91.31 -10.15
CA THR A 310 97.33 -91.44 -10.75
C THR A 310 96.37 -90.20 -10.50
N GLU A 311 95.11 -90.13 -11.03
CA GLU A 311 93.99 -89.12 -10.79
C GLU A 311 92.54 -89.75 -10.73
N SER A 312 91.51 -89.07 -10.13
CA SER A 312 90.01 -89.26 -10.37
C SER A 312 89.07 -88.58 -9.32
N ASP A 313 88.02 -87.80 -9.70
CA ASP A 313 86.66 -87.90 -9.07
C ASP A 313 85.45 -87.15 -9.74
N ASP A 314 85.62 -85.98 -10.37
CA ASP A 314 84.53 -85.00 -10.71
C ASP A 314 83.35 -85.49 -11.59
N LEU A 315 83.42 -86.69 -12.17
CA LEU A 315 82.54 -87.13 -13.27
C LEU A 315 81.16 -87.66 -12.83
N LYS A 316 80.94 -87.93 -11.54
CA LYS A 316 79.69 -88.56 -11.05
C LYS A 316 78.56 -87.56 -10.79
N GLU A 317 78.87 -86.35 -10.34
CA GLU A 317 77.88 -85.40 -9.83
C GLU A 317 76.97 -84.83 -10.93
N LEU A 318 77.49 -84.65 -12.15
CA LEU A 318 76.72 -84.15 -13.30
C LEU A 318 75.61 -85.13 -13.75
N GLU A 319 75.80 -86.44 -13.58
CA GLU A 319 74.90 -87.46 -14.12
C GLU A 319 73.64 -87.64 -13.25
N GLU A 320 73.73 -87.41 -11.94
CA GLU A 320 72.56 -87.37 -11.06
C GLU A 320 71.69 -86.12 -11.27
N ILE A 321 72.32 -84.94 -11.42
CA ILE A 321 71.63 -83.66 -11.63
C ILE A 321 70.74 -83.71 -12.88
N LYS A 322 71.23 -84.33 -13.97
CA LYS A 322 70.48 -84.53 -15.22
C LYS A 322 69.18 -85.30 -15.00
N LYS A 323 69.24 -86.40 -14.23
CA LYS A 323 68.11 -87.31 -13.96
C LYS A 323 66.95 -86.62 -13.24
N TYR A 324 67.24 -85.71 -12.29
CA TYR A 324 66.20 -84.98 -11.57
C TYR A 324 65.54 -83.88 -12.42
N PHE A 325 66.29 -83.25 -13.33
CA PHE A 325 65.78 -82.22 -14.24
C PHE A 325 64.72 -82.78 -15.21
N GLU A 326 64.94 -83.98 -15.76
CA GLU A 326 63.98 -84.66 -16.64
C GLU A 326 62.65 -84.99 -15.91
N LEU A 327 62.71 -85.36 -14.62
CA LEU A 327 61.52 -85.64 -13.80
C LEU A 327 60.72 -84.40 -13.39
N LEU A 328 61.38 -83.23 -13.25
CA LEU A 328 60.73 -81.96 -12.94
C LEU A 328 60.03 -81.32 -14.16
N THR A 329 60.46 -81.67 -15.37
CA THR A 329 59.99 -81.05 -16.64
C THR A 329 59.00 -81.90 -17.43
N ALA A 330 58.83 -83.18 -17.08
CA ALA A 330 57.88 -84.07 -17.73
C ALA A 330 56.40 -83.69 -17.48
N LYS A 331 55.56 -83.91 -18.50
CA LYS A 331 54.18 -83.39 -18.61
C LYS A 331 53.30 -83.76 -17.40
N PRO A 332 52.40 -82.86 -16.94
CA PRO A 332 51.46 -83.14 -15.85
C PRO A 332 50.66 -84.42 -16.06
N LYS A 333 50.52 -85.23 -15.00
CA LYS A 333 49.66 -86.41 -15.01
C LYS A 333 48.20 -85.96 -14.99
N LYS A 334 47.34 -86.74 -15.67
CA LYS A 334 45.91 -86.45 -15.79
C LYS A 334 45.30 -86.24 -14.40
N ASP A 335 44.38 -85.28 -14.31
CA ASP A 335 43.62 -84.98 -13.09
C ASP A 335 44.46 -84.47 -11.89
N LEU A 336 45.77 -84.21 -12.05
CA LEU A 336 46.65 -83.55 -11.08
C LEU A 336 47.01 -82.10 -11.50
N THR A 337 47.33 -81.25 -10.53
CA THR A 337 47.98 -79.96 -10.83
C THR A 337 49.43 -80.18 -11.29
N SER A 338 50.06 -79.17 -11.90
CA SER A 338 51.49 -79.25 -12.28
C SER A 338 52.38 -79.60 -11.08
N PHE A 339 52.20 -78.88 -9.96
CA PHE A 339 52.96 -79.12 -8.72
C PHE A 339 52.69 -80.50 -8.12
N GLN A 340 51.41 -80.96 -8.07
CA GLN A 340 51.08 -82.31 -7.63
C GLN A 340 51.73 -83.38 -8.53
N SER A 341 51.83 -83.13 -9.84
CA SER A 341 52.48 -84.02 -10.80
C SER A 341 53.99 -84.07 -10.61
N GLN A 342 54.65 -82.93 -10.38
CA GLN A 342 56.10 -82.86 -10.14
C GLN A 342 56.49 -83.57 -8.84
N VAL A 343 55.77 -83.30 -7.74
CA VAL A 343 55.97 -84.01 -6.47
C VAL A 343 55.75 -85.52 -6.65
N TYR A 344 54.68 -85.94 -7.33
CA TYR A 344 54.45 -87.36 -7.64
C TYR A 344 55.56 -87.98 -8.50
N GLN A 345 56.15 -87.25 -9.45
CA GLN A 345 57.23 -87.77 -10.28
C GLN A 345 58.50 -88.02 -9.46
N LEU A 346 58.88 -87.09 -8.58
CA LEU A 346 60.05 -87.21 -7.70
C LEU A 346 59.89 -88.19 -6.54
N LEU A 347 58.67 -88.57 -6.13
CA LEU A 347 58.47 -89.61 -5.10
C LEU A 347 59.13 -90.94 -5.53
N PRO A 348 59.83 -91.66 -4.63
CA PRO A 348 60.34 -93.00 -4.92
C PRO A 348 59.21 -94.00 -5.20
N PHE A 349 59.54 -95.16 -5.79
CA PHE A 349 58.61 -96.29 -5.93
C PHE A 349 58.51 -97.16 -4.66
N GLU A 350 59.42 -96.94 -3.71
CA GLU A 350 59.44 -97.63 -2.42
C GLU A 350 58.37 -97.08 -1.47
N GLU A 351 58.17 -97.77 -0.34
CA GLU A 351 57.27 -97.31 0.73
C GLU A 351 58.03 -96.48 1.76
N GLY A 352 57.47 -95.35 2.17
CA GLY A 352 58.09 -94.46 3.16
C GLY A 352 57.06 -93.77 4.05
N SER A 353 57.48 -93.31 5.23
CA SER A 353 56.61 -92.50 6.09
C SER A 353 56.38 -91.13 5.45
N THR A 354 55.37 -90.41 5.95
CA THR A 354 55.13 -89.01 5.58
C THR A 354 56.38 -88.13 5.78
N LYS A 355 57.24 -88.46 6.76
CA LYS A 355 58.44 -87.70 7.13
C LYS A 355 59.65 -88.03 6.25
N ASP A 356 59.86 -89.30 5.92
CA ASP A 356 61.00 -89.72 5.10
C ASP A 356 60.86 -89.22 3.67
N LEU A 357 59.64 -89.38 3.11
CA LEU A 357 59.32 -88.89 1.77
C LEU A 357 59.37 -87.35 1.69
N HIS A 358 59.05 -86.65 2.79
CA HIS A 358 59.19 -85.19 2.86
C HIS A 358 60.65 -84.76 2.85
N SER A 359 61.50 -85.44 3.62
CA SER A 359 62.95 -85.21 3.66
C SER A 359 63.62 -85.48 2.31
N GLN A 360 63.29 -86.62 1.67
CA GLN A 360 63.83 -86.98 0.36
C GLN A 360 63.42 -85.98 -0.73
N ILE A 361 62.14 -85.58 -0.76
CA ILE A 361 61.67 -84.55 -1.70
C ILE A 361 62.42 -83.24 -1.45
N THR A 362 62.48 -82.73 -0.21
CA THR A 362 63.10 -81.43 0.11
C THR A 362 64.63 -81.39 -0.08
N GLN A 363 65.31 -82.55 -0.04
CA GLN A 363 66.72 -82.66 -0.43
C GLN A 363 66.91 -82.53 -1.95
N ILE A 364 66.01 -83.10 -2.76
CA ILE A 364 66.11 -83.15 -4.23
C ILE A 364 65.56 -81.88 -4.89
N ALA A 365 64.42 -81.35 -4.42
CA ALA A 365 63.73 -80.20 -4.98
C ALA A 365 62.84 -79.51 -3.93
N PHE A 366 62.24 -78.36 -4.26
CA PHE A 366 61.20 -77.73 -3.42
C PHE A 366 61.58 -77.52 -1.94
N LYS A 367 62.77 -76.98 -1.66
CA LYS A 367 63.34 -76.79 -0.29
C LYS A 367 62.41 -76.06 0.70
N GLU A 368 61.47 -75.25 0.21
CA GLU A 368 60.50 -74.49 1.03
C GLU A 368 59.13 -75.20 1.18
N LEU A 369 58.98 -76.42 0.66
CA LEU A 369 57.73 -77.19 0.80
C LEU A 369 57.50 -77.60 2.26
N SER A 370 56.52 -77.00 2.92
CA SER A 370 56.16 -77.35 4.30
C SER A 370 55.59 -78.78 4.40
N TYR A 371 55.80 -79.40 5.56
CA TYR A 371 55.34 -80.76 5.86
C TYR A 371 53.82 -80.91 5.70
N ASP A 372 53.03 -79.92 6.14
CA ASP A 372 51.57 -79.95 6.05
C ASP A 372 51.08 -79.82 4.60
N ASN A 373 51.73 -78.98 3.78
CA ASN A 373 51.43 -78.89 2.36
C ASN A 373 51.79 -80.20 1.63
N PHE A 374 52.89 -80.84 1.99
CA PHE A 374 53.26 -82.16 1.46
C PHE A 374 52.27 -83.26 1.87
N ASN A 375 51.87 -83.31 3.14
CA ASN A 375 50.85 -84.22 3.67
C ASN A 375 49.49 -84.01 2.96
N PHE A 376 49.11 -82.75 2.69
CA PHE A 376 47.94 -82.43 1.87
C PHE A 376 48.10 -82.92 0.42
N ILE A 377 49.28 -82.81 -0.19
CA ILE A 377 49.54 -83.35 -1.55
C ILE A 377 49.40 -84.87 -1.55
N LEU A 378 49.98 -85.60 -0.59
CA LEU A 378 49.84 -87.05 -0.48
C LEU A 378 48.36 -87.47 -0.34
N LYS A 379 47.59 -86.80 0.54
CA LYS A 379 46.14 -86.99 0.67
C LYS A 379 45.33 -86.61 -0.59
N ASN A 380 45.89 -85.84 -1.53
CA ASN A 380 45.27 -85.55 -2.84
C ASN A 380 45.68 -86.57 -3.90
N LEU A 381 46.90 -87.12 -3.84
CA LEU A 381 47.36 -88.22 -4.70
C LEU A 381 46.62 -89.52 -4.37
N GLU A 382 46.36 -89.79 -3.09
CA GLU A 382 45.57 -90.93 -2.65
C GLU A 382 44.10 -90.86 -3.09
N ARG A 383 43.45 -89.69 -2.91
CA ARG A 383 42.08 -89.42 -3.43
C ARG A 383 41.95 -89.53 -4.97
N LYS A 384 43.04 -89.80 -5.68
CA LYS A 384 43.13 -89.95 -7.13
C LYS A 384 43.84 -91.25 -7.54
N ASP A 385 44.00 -92.21 -6.63
CA ASP A 385 44.68 -93.51 -6.80
C ASP A 385 46.08 -93.43 -7.44
N TYR A 386 46.86 -92.40 -7.13
CA TYR A 386 48.28 -92.31 -7.52
C TYR A 386 49.22 -92.91 -6.48
N ILE A 387 48.82 -92.88 -5.21
CA ILE A 387 49.49 -93.53 -4.08
C ILE A 387 48.44 -94.17 -3.18
N LYS A 388 48.84 -95.08 -2.30
CA LYS A 388 47.98 -95.59 -1.21
C LYS A 388 48.67 -95.43 0.13
N SER A 389 47.91 -95.04 1.16
CA SER A 389 48.34 -95.11 2.54
C SER A 389 48.01 -96.46 3.19
N TYR A 390 48.75 -96.79 4.24
CA TYR A 390 48.39 -97.80 5.23
C TYR A 390 49.14 -97.50 6.54
N LYS A 391 48.65 -98.04 7.65
CA LYS A 391 49.32 -97.92 8.95
C LYS A 391 50.30 -99.07 9.16
N LYS A 392 51.48 -98.76 9.70
CA LYS A 392 52.54 -99.72 10.03
C LYS A 392 53.25 -99.18 11.28
N ASN A 393 53.14 -99.89 12.40
CA ASN A 393 53.65 -99.47 13.71
C ASN A 393 53.19 -98.05 14.11
N GLU A 394 51.86 -97.85 14.12
CA GLU A 394 51.14 -96.59 14.40
C GLU A 394 51.37 -95.42 13.41
N GLU A 395 52.54 -95.35 12.76
CA GLU A 395 52.82 -94.40 11.69
C GLU A 395 52.08 -94.73 10.38
N LEU A 396 51.95 -93.70 9.53
CA LEU A 396 51.24 -93.76 8.24
C LEU A 396 52.26 -93.70 7.09
N PHE A 397 52.34 -94.82 6.37
CA PHE A 397 53.22 -95.05 5.23
C PHE A 397 52.46 -94.85 3.92
N TRP A 398 53.18 -94.40 2.89
CA TRP A 398 52.65 -94.18 1.55
C TRP A 398 53.44 -95.02 0.54
N LYS A 399 52.74 -95.56 -0.47
CA LYS A 399 53.35 -96.34 -1.55
C LYS A 399 52.83 -95.93 -2.92
N LYS A 400 53.75 -95.73 -3.87
CA LYS A 400 53.47 -95.25 -5.24
C LYS A 400 52.79 -96.33 -6.08
N GLN A 401 51.67 -96.01 -6.73
CA GLN A 401 51.02 -96.91 -7.69
C GLN A 401 51.53 -96.64 -9.11
N LYS A 402 51.65 -97.68 -9.95
CA LYS A 402 51.99 -97.50 -11.36
C LYS A 402 50.74 -97.00 -12.13
N LYS A 403 50.69 -95.69 -12.36
CA LYS A 403 49.77 -94.93 -13.24
C LYS A 403 50.57 -93.97 -14.13
#